data_AF-A0A6P0I5X6-F1
#
_entry.id   AF-A0A6P0I5X6-F1
#
_cell.length_a   1.000
_cell.length_b   1.000
_cell.length_c   1.000
_cell.angle_alpha   90.00
_cell.angle_beta   90.00
_cell.angle_gamma   90.00
#
_symmetry.space_group_name_H-M   'P 1'
#
loop_
_entity.id
_entity.type
_entity.pdbx_description
1 polymer ?
#
loop_
_entity_poly.entity_id
_entity_poly.type
_entity_poly.pdbx_seq_one_letter_code
_entity_poly.pdbx_strand_id
1 'polypeptide(L)'
;MYLTINNIGTVVIGKNDNWKQGANIGKKNNQNFTQIPHGKLIQQITYKCQLAGVKVIEMEESYTSKTSAIDLEKPCKHRTYVGKRVKRGLFRSATGQVINADVNGSLQI
;
A
#
# COMPACT_ATOMS: atom_id res chain seq x y z
N MET A 1 5.11 -3.05 -21.57
CA MET A 1 4.76 -2.55 -20.21
C MET A 1 4.21 -3.74 -19.42
N TYR A 2 4.61 -3.99 -18.17
CA TYR A 2 4.22 -5.21 -17.43
C TYR A 2 2.69 -5.43 -17.42
N LEU A 3 1.92 -4.36 -17.20
CA LEU A 3 0.46 -4.41 -17.16
C LEU A 3 -0.16 -4.88 -18.48
N THR A 4 0.31 -4.36 -19.61
CA THR A 4 -0.22 -4.72 -20.93
C THR A 4 0.14 -6.15 -21.32
N ILE A 5 1.34 -6.63 -20.93
CA ILE A 5 1.78 -8.01 -21.17
C ILE A 5 0.92 -9.00 -20.39
N ASN A 6 0.49 -8.64 -19.18
CA ASN A 6 -0.35 -9.49 -18.33
C ASN A 6 -1.86 -9.21 -18.49
N ASN A 7 -2.26 -8.45 -19.52
CA ASN A 7 -3.65 -8.09 -19.79
C ASN A 7 -4.38 -7.45 -18.57
N ILE A 8 -3.67 -6.60 -17.82
CA ILE A 8 -4.21 -5.90 -16.66
C ILE A 8 -4.84 -4.57 -17.15
N GLY A 9 -6.17 -4.48 -17.07
CA GLY A 9 -6.92 -3.30 -17.50
C GLY A 9 -7.16 -2.24 -16.40
N THR A 10 -6.84 -2.54 -15.15
CA THR A 10 -7.03 -1.60 -14.03
C THR A 10 -5.91 -1.74 -13.00
N VAL A 11 -5.45 -0.60 -12.49
CA VAL A 11 -4.49 -0.49 -11.39
C VAL A 11 -5.13 0.29 -10.25
N VAL A 12 -5.01 -0.24 -9.04
CA VAL A 12 -5.39 0.46 -7.80
C VAL A 12 -4.13 0.99 -7.14
N ILE A 13 -4.17 2.24 -6.69
CA ILE A 13 -3.06 2.90 -5.99
C ILE A 13 -3.55 3.34 -4.61
N GLY A 14 -2.93 2.79 -3.56
CA GLY A 14 -3.11 3.23 -2.19
C GLY A 14 -2.60 4.66 -2.00
N LYS A 15 -3.42 5.52 -1.41
CA LYS A 15 -3.04 6.90 -1.07
C LYS A 15 -3.85 7.38 0.13
N ASN A 16 -3.12 7.84 1.14
CA ASN A 16 -3.69 8.50 2.30
C ASN A 16 -3.42 10.00 2.22
N ASP A 17 -4.50 10.80 2.28
CA ASP A 17 -4.37 12.25 2.31
C ASP A 17 -3.62 12.69 3.57
N ASN A 18 -2.77 13.70 3.41
CA ASN A 18 -1.97 14.29 4.50
C ASN A 18 -1.03 13.34 5.25
N TRP A 19 -0.79 12.10 4.78
CA TRP A 19 0.12 11.15 5.43
C TRP A 19 1.57 11.63 5.65
N LYS A 20 1.99 12.68 4.94
CA LYS A 20 3.28 13.37 5.14
C LYS A 20 3.28 14.37 6.28
N GLN A 21 2.11 14.90 6.63
CA GLN A 21 1.94 15.88 7.69
C GLN A 21 1.82 15.14 9.02
N GLY A 22 2.74 15.39 9.94
CA GLY A 22 2.69 14.78 11.28
C GLY A 22 3.12 13.31 11.36
N ALA A 23 3.72 12.75 10.31
CA ALA A 23 4.35 11.43 10.40
C ALA A 23 5.40 11.43 11.51
N ASN A 24 5.31 10.47 12.44
CA ASN A 24 6.25 10.34 13.55
C ASN A 24 7.06 9.05 13.41
N ILE A 25 7.96 9.03 12.42
CA ILE A 25 8.83 7.86 12.12
C ILE A 25 10.31 8.15 12.41
N GLY A 26 10.57 9.20 13.20
CA GLY A 26 11.90 9.67 13.58
C GLY A 26 12.47 10.72 12.60
N LYS A 27 13.28 11.66 13.12
CA LYS A 27 13.73 12.87 12.40
C LYS A 27 14.31 12.60 11.00
N LYS A 28 15.27 11.68 10.89
CA LYS A 28 15.94 11.35 9.61
C LYS A 28 14.96 10.71 8.61
N ASN A 29 14.10 9.82 9.08
CA ASN A 29 13.13 9.15 8.22
C ASN A 29 12.01 10.10 7.78
N ASN A 30 11.54 10.97 8.67
CA ASN A 30 10.58 12.03 8.34
C ASN A 30 11.14 12.91 7.23
N GLN A 31 12.39 13.36 7.35
CA GLN A 31 13.03 14.20 6.32
C GLN A 31 13.12 13.48 4.97
N ASN A 32 13.47 12.19 4.96
CA ASN A 32 13.49 11.41 3.71
C ASN A 32 12.08 11.23 3.13
N PHE A 33 11.09 10.93 3.98
CA PHE A 33 9.72 10.65 3.56
C PHE A 33 9.01 11.88 3.01
N THR A 34 9.18 13.05 3.64
CA THR A 34 8.56 14.30 3.18
C THR A 34 9.11 14.73 1.82
N GLN A 35 10.38 14.47 1.54
CA GLN A 35 11.04 14.77 0.26
C GLN A 35 10.58 13.91 -0.93
N ILE A 36 10.02 12.71 -0.71
CA ILE A 36 9.59 11.82 -1.80
C ILE A 36 8.37 12.43 -2.51
N PRO A 37 8.40 12.78 -3.81
CA PRO A 37 7.31 13.48 -4.49
C PRO A 37 6.16 12.52 -4.90
N HIS A 38 5.49 11.91 -3.91
CA HIS A 38 4.49 10.85 -4.14
C HIS A 38 3.35 11.26 -5.09
N GLY A 39 2.79 12.47 -4.92
CA GLY A 39 1.74 12.97 -5.82
C GLY A 39 2.19 13.04 -7.28
N LYS A 40 3.42 13.51 -7.52
CA LYS A 40 4.01 13.55 -8.87
C LYS A 40 4.24 12.15 -9.44
N LEU A 41 4.66 11.20 -8.59
CA LEU A 41 4.83 9.81 -8.99
C LEU A 41 3.49 9.19 -9.42
N ILE A 42 2.42 9.37 -8.62
CA ILE A 42 1.07 8.91 -8.98
C ILE A 42 0.64 9.52 -10.31
N GLN A 43 0.79 10.84 -10.48
CA GLN A 43 0.43 11.52 -11.73
C GLN A 43 1.17 10.93 -12.95
N GLN A 44 2.46 10.65 -12.81
CA GLN A 44 3.25 10.03 -13.89
C GLN A 44 2.80 8.61 -14.20
N ILE A 45 2.45 7.81 -13.19
CA ILE A 45 1.92 6.46 -13.35
C ILE A 45 0.55 6.53 -14.05
N THR A 46 -0.35 7.38 -13.57
CA THR A 46 -1.68 7.59 -14.15
C THR A 46 -1.60 7.99 -15.61
N TYR A 47 -0.75 8.97 -15.94
CA TYR A 47 -0.51 9.39 -17.32
C TYR A 47 -0.07 8.22 -18.22
N LYS A 48 0.93 7.44 -17.80
CA LYS A 48 1.41 6.30 -18.58
C LYS A 48 0.37 5.18 -18.71
N CYS A 49 -0.41 4.92 -17.67
CA CYS A 49 -1.47 3.91 -17.69
C CYS A 49 -2.59 4.32 -18.65
N GLN A 50 -3.02 5.59 -18.61
CA GLN A 50 -4.05 6.11 -19.51
C GLN A 50 -3.63 6.03 -20.98
N LEU A 51 -2.38 6.34 -21.32
CA LEU A 51 -1.84 6.16 -22.67
C LEU A 51 -1.90 4.71 -23.15
N ALA A 52 -1.81 3.75 -22.24
CA ALA A 52 -1.89 2.32 -22.52
C ALA A 52 -3.32 1.76 -22.42
N GLY A 53 -4.34 2.60 -22.21
CA GLY A 53 -5.74 2.16 -22.02
C GLY A 53 -6.02 1.49 -20.67
N VAL A 54 -5.12 1.63 -19.69
CA VAL A 54 -5.26 1.06 -18.35
C VAL A 54 -5.91 2.07 -17.41
N LYS A 55 -6.99 1.67 -16.75
CA LYS A 55 -7.69 2.49 -15.74
C LYS A 55 -6.86 2.59 -14.47
N VAL A 56 -6.83 3.76 -13.84
CA VAL A 56 -6.21 3.96 -12.52
C VAL A 56 -7.27 4.41 -11.52
N ILE A 57 -7.26 3.79 -10.34
CA ILE A 57 -8.16 4.09 -9.23
C ILE A 57 -7.31 4.39 -7.99
N GLU A 58 -7.54 5.54 -7.36
CA GLU A 58 -6.96 5.85 -6.05
C GLU A 58 -7.87 5.30 -4.95
N MET A 59 -7.29 4.63 -3.95
CA MET A 59 -8.02 4.06 -2.81
C MET A 59 -7.32 4.43 -1.51
N GLU A 60 -8.12 4.62 -0.46
CA GLU A 60 -7.65 4.85 0.90
C GLU A 60 -7.01 3.57 1.45
N GLU A 61 -5.81 3.68 2.03
CA GLU A 61 -5.02 2.52 2.49
C GLU A 61 -4.73 2.57 4.00
N SER A 62 -5.59 3.22 4.80
CA SER A 62 -5.39 3.17 6.25
C SER A 62 -5.50 1.74 6.75
N TYR A 63 -4.68 1.43 7.75
CA TYR A 63 -4.67 0.13 8.44
C TYR A 63 -4.27 -1.10 7.61
N THR A 64 -4.11 -1.00 6.27
CA THR A 64 -3.68 -2.09 5.38
C THR A 64 -2.34 -2.72 5.79
N SER A 65 -1.44 -1.92 6.37
CA SER A 65 -0.14 -2.37 6.89
C SER A 65 -0.19 -3.11 8.24
N LYS A 66 -1.37 -3.16 8.88
CA LYS A 66 -1.60 -3.80 10.19
C LYS A 66 -2.56 -4.98 10.12
N THR A 67 -3.50 -4.94 9.19
CA THR A 67 -4.52 -5.99 9.00
C THR A 67 -4.03 -7.08 8.07
N SER A 68 -4.48 -8.30 8.29
CA SER A 68 -4.11 -9.46 7.46
C SER A 68 -5.01 -9.64 6.25
N ALA A 69 -4.43 -9.59 5.05
CA ALA A 69 -5.18 -9.88 3.82
C ALA A 69 -5.58 -11.35 3.72
N ILE A 70 -4.68 -12.24 4.14
CA ILE A 70 -4.89 -13.69 4.09
C ILE A 70 -6.01 -14.12 5.02
N ASP A 71 -6.15 -13.44 6.17
CA ASP A 71 -7.23 -13.74 7.12
C ASP A 71 -8.53 -12.97 6.80
N LEU A 72 -8.58 -12.29 5.64
CA LEU A 72 -9.71 -11.45 5.20
C LEU A 72 -10.12 -10.41 6.25
N GLU A 73 -9.12 -9.88 6.98
CA GLU A 73 -9.34 -8.88 8.02
C GLU A 73 -9.71 -7.55 7.35
N LYS A 74 -10.79 -6.90 7.81
CA LYS A 74 -11.17 -5.60 7.26
C LYS A 74 -10.08 -4.57 7.54
N PRO A 75 -9.68 -3.72 6.58
CA PRO A 75 -8.64 -2.69 6.77
C PRO A 75 -9.17 -1.52 7.60
N CYS A 76 -9.45 -1.76 8.89
CA CYS A 76 -9.92 -0.75 9.82
C CYS A 76 -9.22 -0.87 11.18
N LYS A 77 -9.52 0.08 12.07
CA LYS A 77 -8.92 0.10 13.41
C LYS A 77 -9.53 -1.01 14.27
N HIS A 78 -8.72 -1.98 14.64
CA HIS A 78 -9.09 -3.01 15.62
C HIS A 78 -8.47 -2.75 16.99
N ARG A 79 -9.13 -3.26 18.04
CA ARG A 79 -8.54 -3.36 19.38
C ARG A 79 -7.42 -4.41 19.40
N THR A 80 -7.65 -5.52 18.70
CA THR A 80 -6.72 -6.62 18.53
C THR A 80 -6.70 -6.99 17.06
N TYR A 81 -5.51 -7.00 16.45
CA TYR A 81 -5.32 -7.40 15.06
C TYR A 81 -5.06 -8.90 14.99
N VAL A 82 -5.55 -9.53 13.93
CA VAL A 82 -5.44 -11.00 13.78
C VAL A 82 -4.03 -11.37 13.34
N GLY A 83 -3.49 -10.63 12.36
CA GLY A 83 -2.11 -10.74 11.93
C GLY A 83 -1.19 -9.72 12.61
N LYS A 84 0.11 -9.84 12.35
CA LYS A 84 1.10 -8.87 12.83
C LYS A 84 2.26 -8.69 11.87
N ARG A 85 2.72 -7.46 11.75
CA ARG A 85 4.01 -7.14 11.15
C ARG A 85 5.12 -7.62 12.09
N VAL A 86 5.97 -8.52 11.61
CA VAL A 86 7.07 -9.09 12.41
C VAL A 86 8.30 -8.20 12.33
N LYS A 87 8.67 -7.79 11.12
CA LYS A 87 9.78 -6.85 10.84
C LYS A 87 9.56 -6.18 9.49
N ARG A 88 10.47 -5.27 9.10
CA ARG A 88 10.44 -4.67 7.75
C ARG A 88 10.46 -5.79 6.70
N GLY A 89 9.52 -5.71 5.75
CA GLY A 89 9.34 -6.72 4.70
C GLY A 89 8.63 -8.00 5.13
N LEU A 90 8.20 -8.17 6.38
CA LEU A 90 7.64 -9.44 6.87
C LEU A 90 6.34 -9.27 7.66
N PHE A 91 5.28 -9.94 7.21
CA PHE A 91 3.97 -10.00 7.87
C PHE A 91 3.63 -11.47 8.20
N ARG A 92 2.98 -11.70 9.35
CA ARG A 92 2.52 -13.03 9.78
C ARG A 92 1.00 -13.00 9.99
N SER A 93 0.28 -13.91 9.35
CA SER A 93 -1.16 -14.13 9.50
C SER A 93 -1.51 -14.84 10.81
N ALA A 94 -2.81 -15.00 11.09
CA ALA A 94 -3.35 -15.76 12.21
C ALA A 94 -2.86 -17.21 12.23
N THR A 95 -2.82 -17.82 11.03
CA THR A 95 -2.42 -19.21 10.81
C THR A 95 -0.90 -19.44 10.94
N GLY A 96 -0.13 -18.38 11.17
CA GLY A 96 1.32 -18.42 11.24
C GLY A 96 2.01 -18.35 9.87
N GLN A 97 1.25 -18.26 8.77
CA GLN A 97 1.80 -18.05 7.44
C GLN A 97 2.53 -16.71 7.38
N VAL A 98 3.69 -16.70 6.73
CA VAL A 98 4.54 -15.52 6.64
C VAL A 98 4.66 -15.10 5.18
N ILE A 99 4.29 -13.84 4.90
CA ILE A 99 4.39 -13.25 3.56
C ILE A 99 5.13 -11.91 3.61
N ASN A 100 5.50 -11.40 2.44
CA ASN A 100 6.06 -10.07 2.34
C ASN A 100 5.02 -9.02 2.79
N ALA A 101 5.46 -8.06 3.60
CA ALA A 101 4.55 -7.05 4.17
C ALA A 101 3.94 -6.12 3.11
N ASP A 102 4.67 -5.82 2.04
CA ASP A 102 4.19 -4.99 0.93
C ASP A 102 3.19 -5.78 0.08
N VAL A 103 3.41 -7.09 -0.12
CA VAL A 103 2.42 -7.99 -0.74
C VAL A 103 1.13 -8.06 0.08
N ASN A 104 1.23 -8.19 1.41
CA ASN A 104 0.03 -8.13 2.27
C ASN A 104 -0.72 -6.80 2.10
N GLY A 105 0.00 -5.68 2.06
CA GLY A 105 -0.60 -4.36 1.85
C GLY A 105 -1.30 -4.26 0.49
N SER A 106 -0.65 -4.71 -0.58
CA SER A 106 -1.24 -4.72 -1.93
C SER A 106 -2.46 -5.62 -2.07
N LEU A 107 -2.56 -6.70 -1.28
CA LEU A 107 -3.74 -7.58 -1.28
C LEU A 107 -4.96 -6.98 -0.55
N GLN A 108 -4.79 -5.90 0.23
CA GLN A 108 -5.88 -5.23 0.94
C GLN A 108 -6.58 -4.12 0.17
N ILE A 109 -6.15 -3.85 -1.07
CA ILE A 109 -6.67 -2.82 -1.96
C ILE A 109 -7.00 -3.41 -3.33
#